data_AF-A0A526XMU0-F1
#
_entry.id   AF-A0A526XMU0-F1
#
_cell.length_a   1.000
_cell.length_b   1.000
_cell.length_c   1.000
_cell.angle_alpha   90.00
_cell.angle_beta   90.00
_cell.angle_gamma   90.00
#
_symmetry.space_group_name_H-M   'P 1'
#
loop_
_entity.id
_entity.type
_entity.pdbx_description
1 polymer ?
#
loop_
_entity_poly.entity_id
_entity_poly.type
_entity_poly.pdbx_seq_one_letter_code
_entity_poly.pdbx_strand_id
1 'polypeptide(L)' 'MPLSGSYFLSSESGSLAPILAIMLIPMCAALGLSVDYNAAIATKGSMQNALDAATLAITTLP' A
#
# COMPACT_ATOMS: atom_id res chain seq x y z
N MET A 1 25.09 -33.04 -1.20
CA MET A 1 24.54 -31.82 -0.55
C MET A 1 23.04 -31.86 -0.73
N PRO A 2 22.24 -32.18 0.31
CA PRO A 2 20.78 -32.18 0.15
C PRO A 2 20.32 -30.75 -0.19
N LEU A 3 19.33 -30.62 -1.06
CA LEU A 3 18.82 -29.33 -1.51
C LEU A 3 18.43 -28.46 -0.30
N SER A 4 19.08 -27.30 -0.20
CA SER A 4 18.98 -26.33 0.91
C SER A 4 17.53 -25.94 1.28
N GLY A 5 16.58 -26.05 0.35
CA GLY A 5 15.19 -25.65 0.57
C GLY A 5 14.41 -26.58 1.49
N SER A 6 14.47 -27.90 1.28
CA SER A 6 13.70 -28.85 2.11
C SER A 6 14.26 -28.96 3.52
N TYR A 7 15.58 -28.89 3.68
CA TYR A 7 16.23 -28.83 4.99
C TYR A 7 15.85 -27.57 5.77
N PHE A 8 15.82 -26.42 5.10
CA PHE A 8 15.42 -25.15 5.74
C PHE A 8 13.93 -25.12 6.11
N LEU A 9 13.06 -25.71 5.28
CA LEU A 9 11.64 -25.82 5.58
C LEU A 9 11.34 -26.87 6.67
N SER A 10 12.19 -27.87 6.84
CA SER A 10 12.01 -28.99 7.80
C SER A 10 12.83 -28.84 9.09
N SER A 11 13.47 -27.71 9.33
CA SER A 11 14.35 -27.49 10.48
C SER A 11 13.55 -27.29 11.78
N GLU A 12 13.83 -28.13 12.79
CA GLU A 12 13.21 -28.09 14.13
C GLU A 12 13.71 -26.91 14.98
N SER A 13 14.81 -26.25 14.58
CA SER A 13 15.38 -25.07 15.24
C SER A 13 14.58 -23.77 15.00
N GLY A 14 13.46 -23.86 14.27
CA GLY A 14 12.59 -22.73 13.93
C GLY A 14 13.00 -22.06 12.62
N SER A 15 12.34 -22.43 11.51
CA SER A 15 12.53 -21.79 10.22
C SER A 15 11.81 -20.43 10.15
N LEU A 16 12.53 -19.36 9.82
CA LEU A 16 11.95 -18.02 9.61
C LEU A 16 11.16 -17.91 8.30
N ALA A 17 11.41 -18.78 7.32
CA ALA A 17 10.71 -18.76 6.03
C ALA A 17 9.18 -18.82 6.14
N PRO A 18 8.58 -19.82 6.81
CA PRO A 18 7.13 -19.91 6.91
C PRO A 18 6.52 -18.71 7.64
N ILE A 19 7.19 -18.19 8.67
CA ILE A 19 6.73 -17.01 9.42
C ILE A 19 6.73 -15.77 8.51
N LEU A 20 7.82 -15.55 7.78
CA LEU A 20 7.93 -14.45 6.82
C LEU A 20 6.90 -14.54 5.71
N ALA A 21 6.65 -15.75 5.17
CA ALA A 21 5.66 -15.97 4.13
C ALA A 21 4.24 -15.61 4.59
N ILE A 22 3.87 -15.98 5.83
CA ILE A 22 2.58 -15.63 6.40
C ILE A 22 2.50 -14.12 6.68
N MET A 23 3.57 -13.52 7.24
CA MET A 23 3.60 -12.10 7.58
C MET A 23 3.66 -11.17 6.36
N LEU A 24 4.12 -11.66 5.21
CA LEU A 24 4.07 -10.91 3.96
C LEU A 24 2.64 -10.57 3.54
N ILE A 25 1.66 -11.43 3.85
CA ILE A 25 0.25 -11.21 3.48
C ILE A 25 -0.31 -9.92 4.12
N PRO A 26 -0.33 -9.77 5.46
CA PRO A 26 -0.83 -8.54 6.08
C PRO A 26 0.06 -7.33 5.76
N MET A 27 1.36 -7.52 5.53
CA MET A 27 2.26 -6.43 5.16
C MET A 27 1.92 -5.85 3.78
N CYS A 28 1.73 -6.71 2.77
CA CYS A 28 1.27 -6.29 1.44
C CYS A 28 -0.12 -5.66 1.48
N ALA A 29 -1.04 -6.20 2.29
CA ALA A 29 -2.36 -5.62 2.47
C ALA A 29 -2.29 -4.20 3.07
N ALA A 30 -1.46 -3.99 4.10
CA ALA A 30 -1.28 -2.67 4.70
C ALA A 30 -0.70 -1.65 3.69
N LEU A 31 0.26 -2.07 2.87
CA LEU A 31 0.81 -1.24 1.80
C LEU A 31 -0.23 -0.90 0.75
N GLY A 32 -0.98 -1.88 0.26
CA GLY A 32 -2.04 -1.68 -0.74
C GLY A 32 -3.12 -0.72 -0.24
N LEU A 33 -3.63 -0.95 0.97
CA LEU A 33 -4.63 -0.06 1.60
C LEU A 33 -4.10 1.37 1.76
N SER A 34 -2.83 1.54 2.12
CA SER A 34 -2.22 2.87 2.27
C SER A 34 -2.10 3.59 0.93
N VAL A 35 -1.69 2.90 -0.13
CA VAL A 35 -1.60 3.47 -1.49
C VAL A 35 -2.98 3.84 -2.01
N ASP A 36 -3.96 2.95 -1.89
CA ASP A 36 -5.33 3.18 -2.34
C ASP A 36 -5.98 4.35 -1.59
N TYR A 37 -5.80 4.41 -0.27
CA TYR A 37 -6.28 5.52 0.55
C TYR A 37 -5.65 6.85 0.12
N ASN A 38 -4.32 6.88 -0.05
CA ASN A 38 -3.62 8.09 -0.48
C ASN A 38 -4.07 8.55 -1.87
N ALA A 39 -4.28 7.63 -2.82
CA ALA A 39 -4.80 7.95 -4.15
C ALA A 39 -6.22 8.56 -4.09
N ALA A 40 -7.09 8.01 -3.23
CA ALA A 40 -8.44 8.53 -3.02
C ALA A 40 -8.41 9.95 -2.42
N ILE A 41 -7.56 10.19 -1.41
CA ILE A 41 -7.40 11.52 -0.81
C ILE A 41 -6.80 12.52 -1.81
N ALA A 42 -5.81 12.12 -2.59
CA ALA A 42 -5.22 12.96 -3.64
C ALA A 42 -6.26 13.36 -4.69
N THR A 43 -7.08 12.41 -5.15
CA THR A 43 -8.18 12.66 -6.10
C THR A 43 -9.20 13.65 -5.53
N LYS A 44 -9.59 13.45 -4.26
CA LYS A 44 -10.47 14.39 -3.56
C LYS A 44 -9.87 15.79 -3.47
N GLY A 45 -8.58 15.90 -3.12
CA GLY A 45 -7.86 17.17 -3.06
C GLY A 45 -7.85 17.88 -4.41
N SER A 46 -7.57 17.17 -5.49
CA SER A 46 -7.60 17.72 -6.86
C SER A 46 -8.98 18.26 -7.23
N MET A 47 -10.06 17.55 -6.89
CA MET A 47 -11.42 18.04 -7.11
C MET A 47 -11.73 19.30 -6.29
N GLN A 48 -11.26 19.36 -5.04
CA GLN A 48 -11.44 20.54 -4.19
C GLN A 48 -10.67 21.74 -4.72
N ASN A 49 -9.44 21.54 -5.19
CA ASN A 49 -8.65 22.61 -5.82
C ASN A 49 -9.32 23.12 -7.11
N ALA A 50 -9.87 22.22 -7.93
CA ALA A 50 -10.60 22.61 -9.13
C ALA A 50 -11.88 23.39 -8.81
N LEU A 51 -12.61 22.98 -7.78
CA LEU A 51 -13.81 23.68 -7.30
C LEU A 51 -13.48 25.08 -6.76
N ASP A 52 -12.41 25.19 -5.98
CA ASP A 52 -11.95 26.47 -5.44
C ASP A 52 -11.51 27.41 -6.58
N ALA A 53 -10.73 26.92 -7.54
CA ALA A 53 -10.33 27.67 -8.72
C ALA A 53 -11.54 28.13 -9.56
N ALA A 54 -12.55 27.29 -9.73
CA ALA A 54 -13.79 27.64 -10.42
C ALA A 54 -14.58 28.72 -9.67
N THR A 55 -14.64 28.62 -8.34
CA THR A 55 -15.28 29.63 -7.50
C THR A 55 -14.56 30.97 -7.62
N LEU A 56 -13.23 30.97 -7.51
CA LEU A 56 -12.42 32.16 -7.70
C LEU A 56 -12.67 32.77 -9.08
N ALA A 57 -12.61 31.94 -10.14
CA ALA A 57 -12.87 32.38 -11.51
C ALA A 57 -14.24 33.08 -11.64
N ILE A 58 -15.31 32.49 -11.09
CA ILE A 58 -16.66 33.07 -11.12
C ILE A 58 -16.69 34.43 -10.40
N THR A 59 -16.08 34.53 -9.23
CA THR A 59 -16.07 35.79 -8.46
C THR A 59 -15.19 36.88 -9.07
N THR A 60 -14.26 36.52 -9.96
CA THR A 60 -13.37 37.44 -10.67
C THR A 60 -13.78 37.73 -12.11
N LEU A 61 -14.93 37.21 -12.57
CA LEU A 61 -15.51 37.58 -13.87
C LEU A 61 -15.95 39.06 -13.84
N PRO A 62 -15.59 39.87 -14.86
CA PRO A 62 -16.01 41.28 -14.97
C PRO A 62 -17.51 41.45 -15.25
#